data_AF-A0A957N7H8-F1
#
_entry.id   AF-A0A957N7H8-F1
#
_cell.length_a   1.000
_cell.length_b   1.000
_cell.length_c   1.000
_cell.angle_alpha   90.00
_cell.angle_beta   90.00
_cell.angle_gamma   90.00
#
_symmetry.space_group_name_H-M   'P 1'
#
loop_
_entity.id
_entity.type
_entity.pdbx_description
1 polymer ?
#
loop_
_entity_poly.entity_id
_entity_poly.type
_entity_poly.pdbx_seq_one_letter_code
_entity_poly.pdbx_strand_id
1 'polypeptide(L)'
;DIITAIDGVPVRRFEDLVGYLVTDAAPGQEVTLTIRRDGKSMDVPVTLGERPGQAGPVLTTEAKGAVNAREAIAIATDLAEKDNLLQSSIAQKLATPGELDGQETWNVELTDEDGNVATIIVAKDSGEVLQFEVK
;
A
#
# COMPACT_ATOMS: atom_id res chain seq x y z
N ASP A 1 -2.24 -24.89 -8.34
CA ASP A 1 -0.91 -25.37 -7.94
C ASP A 1 -0.83 -25.53 -6.44
N ILE A 2 0.01 -26.44 -5.97
CA ILE A 2 0.20 -26.69 -4.54
C ILE A 2 1.69 -26.59 -4.25
N ILE A 3 2.09 -25.71 -3.34
CA ILE A 3 3.48 -25.63 -2.88
C ILE A 3 3.75 -26.81 -1.96
N THR A 4 4.82 -27.55 -2.22
CA THR A 4 5.22 -28.74 -1.45
C THR A 4 6.59 -28.57 -0.78
N ALA A 5 7.42 -27.64 -1.25
CA ALA A 5 8.68 -27.27 -0.61
C ALA A 5 9.15 -25.86 -0.99
N ILE A 6 10.04 -25.29 -0.18
CA ILE A 6 10.77 -24.05 -0.43
C ILE A 6 12.25 -24.29 -0.12
N ASP A 7 13.14 -24.07 -1.09
CA ASP A 7 14.58 -24.37 -1.01
C ASP A 7 14.91 -25.76 -0.42
N GLY A 8 14.11 -26.75 -0.81
CA GLY A 8 14.23 -28.13 -0.32
C GLY A 8 13.65 -28.38 1.08
N VAL A 9 13.18 -27.34 1.78
CA VAL A 9 12.45 -27.46 3.05
C VAL A 9 11.01 -27.90 2.77
N PRO A 10 10.56 -29.07 3.28
CA PRO A 10 9.21 -29.56 3.03
C PRO A 10 8.14 -28.65 3.64
N VAL A 11 7.18 -28.22 2.83
CA VAL A 11 6.02 -27.44 3.27
C VAL A 11 4.82 -28.36 3.33
N ARG A 12 4.35 -28.68 4.54
CA ARG A 12 3.18 -29.57 4.73
C ARG A 12 1.90 -28.78 4.98
N ARG A 13 2.04 -27.61 5.60
CA ARG A 13 0.96 -26.68 5.93
C ARG A 13 1.39 -25.25 5.68
N PHE A 14 0.41 -24.36 5.57
CA PHE A 14 0.66 -22.94 5.33
C PHE A 14 1.57 -22.29 6.38
N GLU A 15 1.44 -22.71 7.64
CA GLU A 15 2.27 -22.22 8.76
C GLU A 15 3.76 -22.49 8.56
N ASP A 16 4.13 -23.61 7.93
CA ASP A 16 5.54 -23.97 7.69
C ASP A 16 6.17 -22.98 6.68
N LEU A 17 5.40 -22.59 5.66
CA LEU A 17 5.84 -21.61 4.66
C LEU A 17 5.98 -20.22 5.28
N VAL A 18 5.01 -19.79 6.09
CA VAL A 18 5.10 -18.49 6.79
C VAL A 18 6.27 -18.49 7.76
N GLY A 19 6.51 -19.59 8.48
CA GLY A 19 7.66 -19.76 9.36
C GLY A 19 8.96 -19.49 8.62
N TYR A 20 9.20 -20.23 7.53
CA TYR A 20 10.40 -20.06 6.69
C TYR A 20 10.56 -18.61 6.19
N LEU A 21 9.48 -17.99 5.68
CA LEU A 21 9.53 -16.62 5.17
C LEU A 21 9.86 -15.57 6.24
N VAL A 22 9.60 -15.88 7.52
CA VAL A 22 9.89 -14.99 8.65
C VAL A 22 11.28 -15.23 9.23
N THR A 23 11.75 -16.48 9.26
CA THR A 23 13.00 -16.86 9.93
C THR A 23 14.20 -16.91 9.00
N ASP A 24 14.01 -17.29 7.74
CA ASP A 24 15.09 -17.69 6.83
C ASP A 24 15.08 -16.95 5.49
N ALA A 25 14.15 -16.02 5.29
CA ALA A 25 13.98 -15.33 4.01
C ALA A 25 13.99 -13.80 4.13
N ALA A 26 14.57 -13.13 3.13
CA ALA A 26 14.60 -11.67 3.02
C ALA A 26 13.91 -11.19 1.72
N PRO A 27 13.35 -9.97 1.70
CA PRO A 27 12.88 -9.36 0.46
C PRO A 27 14.01 -9.24 -0.58
N GLY A 28 13.69 -9.48 -1.84
CA GLY A 28 14.65 -9.51 -2.95
C GLY A 28 15.46 -10.80 -3.07
N GLN A 29 15.33 -11.73 -2.11
CA GLN A 29 15.98 -13.04 -2.18
C GLN A 29 15.31 -13.93 -3.23
N GLU A 30 16.12 -14.62 -4.04
CA GLU A 30 15.63 -15.70 -4.91
C GLU A 30 15.55 -17.00 -4.11
N VAL A 31 14.38 -17.64 -4.14
CA VAL A 31 14.11 -18.94 -3.52
C VAL A 31 13.51 -19.89 -4.55
N THR A 32 13.72 -21.19 -4.37
CA THR A 32 13.16 -22.22 -5.24
C THR A 32 11.90 -22.80 -4.61
N LEU A 33 10.75 -22.58 -5.25
CA LEU A 33 9.50 -23.22 -4.86
C LEU A 33 9.30 -24.53 -5.61
N THR A 34 9.18 -25.63 -4.87
CA THR A 34 8.69 -26.88 -5.46
C THR A 34 7.17 -26.86 -5.41
N ILE A 35 6.53 -26.87 -6.58
CA ILE A 35 5.08 -26.91 -6.72
C ILE A 35 4.62 -28.19 -7.42
N ARG A 36 3.39 -28.60 -7.13
CA ARG A 36 2.66 -29.62 -7.87
C ARG A 36 1.59 -28.96 -8.74
N ARG A 37 1.77 -29.07 -10.07
CA ARG A 37 0.85 -28.58 -11.10
C ARG A 37 0.58 -29.72 -12.09
N ASP A 38 -0.70 -29.97 -12.40
CA ASP A 38 -1.13 -31.07 -13.28
C ASP A 38 -0.59 -32.46 -12.88
N GLY A 39 -0.46 -32.69 -11.56
CA GLY A 39 0.07 -33.96 -11.02
C GLY A 39 1.59 -34.13 -11.15
N LYS A 40 2.32 -33.18 -11.74
CA LYS A 40 3.78 -33.18 -11.84
C LYS A 40 4.39 -32.22 -10.81
N SER A 41 5.51 -32.64 -10.22
CA SER A 41 6.34 -31.77 -9.38
C SER A 41 7.28 -30.94 -10.28
N MET A 42 7.41 -29.66 -9.99
CA MET A 42 8.29 -28.73 -10.70
C MET A 42 8.90 -27.73 -9.72
N ASP A 43 10.16 -27.37 -9.97
CA ASP A 43 10.89 -26.37 -9.20
C ASP A 43 10.86 -25.05 -9.96
N VAL A 44 10.45 -23.99 -9.28
CA VAL A 44 10.25 -22.66 -9.85
C VAL A 44 11.05 -21.66 -9.04
N PRO A 45 12.09 -21.02 -9.62
CA PRO A 45 12.77 -19.92 -8.95
C PRO A 45 11.83 -18.70 -8.88
N VAL A 46 11.71 -18.11 -7.71
CA VAL A 46 10.91 -16.90 -7.48
C VAL A 46 11.72 -15.91 -6.64
N THR A 47 11.56 -14.62 -6.94
CA THR A 47 12.10 -13.56 -6.09
C THR A 47 11.04 -13.16 -5.07
N LEU A 48 11.42 -13.15 -3.79
CA LEU A 48 10.54 -12.77 -2.70
C LEU A 48 10.31 -11.25 -2.69
N GLY A 49 9.05 -10.85 -2.62
CA GLY A 49 8.67 -9.46 -2.42
C GLY A 49 8.55 -9.11 -0.94
N GLU A 50 8.57 -7.82 -0.64
CA GLU A 50 8.21 -7.31 0.69
C GLU A 50 6.75 -7.62 1.00
N ARG A 51 6.44 -8.00 2.24
CA ARG A 51 5.05 -8.18 2.68
C ARG A 51 4.37 -6.80 2.75
N PRO A 52 3.36 -6.50 1.93
CA PRO A 52 2.65 -5.22 2.02
C PRO A 52 1.82 -5.23 3.31
N GLY A 53 2.29 -4.53 4.34
CA GLY A 53 1.64 -4.52 5.66
C GLY A 53 2.46 -3.98 6.82
N GLN A 54 3.74 -3.66 6.63
CA GLN A 54 4.48 -2.77 7.53
C GLN A 54 5.10 -1.65 6.71
N ALA A 55 4.96 -0.43 7.23
CA ALA A 55 5.02 0.83 6.50
C ALA A 55 6.32 1.05 5.70
N GLY A 56 6.13 1.42 4.44
CA GLY A 56 7.14 2.02 3.56
C GLY A 56 6.64 2.03 2.11
N PRO A 57 6.12 3.14 1.58
CA PRO A 57 5.83 3.24 0.16
C PRO A 57 7.04 3.81 -0.59
N VAL A 58 7.71 2.99 -1.39
CA VAL A 58 8.59 3.37 -2.51
C VAL A 58 8.79 2.11 -3.35
N LEU A 59 8.52 1.97 -4.65
CA LEU A 59 8.27 2.90 -5.76
C LEU A 59 7.33 2.20 -6.76
N THR A 60 6.44 2.93 -7.42
CA THR A 60 6.16 2.65 -8.83
C THR A 60 5.84 3.95 -9.55
N THR A 61 6.90 4.46 -10.19
CA THR A 61 6.96 5.15 -11.47
C THR A 61 5.62 5.49 -12.14
N GLU A 62 5.33 6.79 -12.23
CA GLU A 62 4.83 7.50 -13.41
C GLU A 62 4.00 6.68 -14.40
N ALA A 63 2.72 6.49 -14.09
CA ALA A 63 1.70 6.51 -15.13
C ALA A 63 1.24 7.97 -15.31
N LYS A 64 1.73 8.62 -16.36
CA LYS A 64 1.29 9.94 -16.81
C LYS A 64 -0.24 10.12 -16.70
N GLY A 65 -0.66 11.08 -15.89
CA GLY A 65 -1.86 11.89 -16.16
C GLY A 65 -2.89 12.00 -15.05
N ALA A 66 -2.92 11.11 -14.05
CA ALA A 66 -3.87 11.23 -12.96
C ALA A 66 -3.35 10.62 -11.64
N VAL A 67 -3.19 11.47 -10.62
CA VAL A 67 -3.08 11.10 -9.21
C VAL A 67 -4.21 10.16 -8.86
N ASN A 68 -3.84 9.02 -8.29
CA ASN A 68 -4.80 8.02 -7.82
C ASN A 68 -5.22 8.33 -6.36
N ALA A 69 -6.32 7.73 -5.91
CA ALA A 69 -6.87 7.96 -4.56
C ALA A 69 -5.83 7.76 -3.43
N ARG A 70 -4.94 6.78 -3.57
CA ARG A 70 -3.91 6.48 -2.56
C ARG A 70 -2.85 7.58 -2.51
N GLU A 71 -2.43 8.08 -3.66
CA GLU A 71 -1.47 9.17 -3.77
C GLU A 71 -2.05 10.48 -3.22
N ALA A 72 -3.33 10.77 -3.51
CA ALA A 72 -4.03 11.89 -2.89
C ALA A 72 -4.10 11.78 -1.37
N ILE A 73 -4.39 10.58 -0.82
CA ILE A 73 -4.37 10.35 0.62
C ILE A 73 -2.97 10.58 1.21
N ALA A 74 -1.91 10.16 0.51
CA ALA A 74 -0.54 10.36 0.96
C ALA A 74 -0.18 11.86 1.01
N ILE A 75 -0.51 12.61 -0.05
CA ILE A 75 -0.31 14.06 -0.14
C ILE A 75 -1.08 14.77 0.99
N ALA A 76 -2.35 14.44 1.18
CA ALA A 76 -3.18 15.02 2.22
C ALA A 76 -2.70 14.67 3.64
N THR A 77 -2.23 13.44 3.86
CA THR A 77 -1.67 13.03 5.15
C THR A 77 -0.39 13.82 5.45
N ASP A 78 0.53 13.89 4.50
CA ASP A 78 1.80 14.61 4.64
C ASP A 78 1.57 16.10 4.92
N LEU A 79 0.60 16.73 4.24
CA LEU A 79 0.18 18.10 4.54
C LEU A 79 -0.39 18.23 5.95
N ALA A 80 -1.30 17.32 6.34
CA ALA A 80 -1.92 17.37 7.66
C ALA A 80 -0.90 17.24 8.79
N GLU A 81 0.13 16.42 8.62
CA GLU A 81 1.23 16.28 9.58
C GLU A 81 2.15 17.51 9.57
N LYS A 82 2.50 18.05 8.40
CA LYS A 82 3.38 19.22 8.27
C LYS A 82 2.77 20.51 8.82
N ASP A 83 1.50 20.76 8.51
CA ASP A 83 0.75 21.92 8.99
C ASP A 83 0.08 21.67 10.35
N ASN A 84 0.28 20.48 10.94
CA ASN A 84 -0.29 20.08 12.24
C ASN A 84 -1.81 20.31 12.30
N LEU A 85 -2.50 19.94 11.20
CA LEU A 85 -3.94 20.16 11.01
C LEU A 85 -4.79 19.34 11.98
N LEU A 86 -4.26 18.20 12.45
CA LEU A 86 -4.90 17.31 13.42
C LEU A 86 -3.96 17.14 14.62
N GLN A 87 -4.52 17.17 15.82
CA GLN A 87 -3.73 17.18 17.07
C GLN A 87 -3.40 15.78 17.58
N SER A 88 -4.06 14.75 17.06
CA SER A 88 -3.91 13.34 17.45
C SER A 88 -3.67 12.45 16.21
N SER A 89 -3.67 11.13 16.42
CA SER A 89 -3.37 10.16 15.37
C SER A 89 -4.55 9.96 14.41
N ILE A 90 -4.29 10.09 13.11
CA ILE A 90 -5.32 9.89 12.08
C ILE A 90 -5.86 8.45 12.12
N ALA A 91 -7.11 8.30 12.55
CA ALA A 91 -7.81 7.02 12.68
C ALA A 91 -8.43 6.55 11.37
N GLN A 92 -8.93 7.48 10.54
CA GLN A 92 -9.60 7.16 9.27
C GLN A 92 -9.09 8.05 8.14
N LYS A 93 -8.91 7.45 6.95
CA LYS A 93 -8.50 8.14 5.74
C LYS A 93 -9.39 7.69 4.59
N LEU A 94 -10.12 8.63 3.99
CA LEU A 94 -11.02 8.37 2.88
C LEU A 94 -10.72 9.33 1.75
N ALA A 95 -10.66 8.84 0.50
CA ALA A 95 -10.58 9.69 -0.67
C ALA A 95 -11.75 9.43 -1.59
N THR A 96 -12.45 10.51 -1.95
CA THR A 96 -13.60 10.46 -2.84
C THR A 96 -13.31 11.35 -4.04
N PRO A 97 -13.61 10.92 -5.28
CA PRO A 97 -13.41 11.79 -6.43
C PRO A 97 -14.41 12.96 -6.37
N GLY A 98 -13.93 14.16 -6.67
CA GLY A 98 -14.69 15.40 -6.75
C GLY A 98 -14.32 16.19 -8.00
N GLU A 99 -14.88 17.39 -8.10
CA GLU A 99 -14.55 18.38 -9.12
C GLU A 99 -14.62 19.77 -8.47
N LEU A 100 -13.60 20.59 -8.69
CA LEU A 100 -13.51 21.98 -8.23
C LEU A 100 -13.18 22.86 -9.44
N ASP A 101 -14.02 23.85 -9.73
CA ASP A 101 -13.84 24.79 -10.86
C ASP A 101 -13.60 24.11 -12.23
N GLY A 102 -14.22 22.93 -12.45
CA GLY A 102 -14.06 22.14 -13.68
C GLY A 102 -12.76 21.32 -13.75
N GLN A 103 -11.98 21.32 -12.67
CA GLN A 103 -10.81 20.45 -12.49
C GLN A 103 -11.20 19.25 -11.64
N GLU A 104 -10.87 18.05 -12.09
CA GLU A 104 -11.11 16.84 -11.30
C GLU A 104 -10.22 16.82 -10.06
N THR A 105 -10.80 16.54 -8.91
CA THR A 105 -10.10 16.53 -7.62
C THR A 105 -10.31 15.23 -6.85
N TRP A 106 -9.45 15.01 -5.87
CA TRP A 106 -9.65 14.07 -4.77
C TRP A 106 -10.00 14.85 -3.53
N ASN A 107 -11.18 14.60 -2.98
CA ASN A 107 -11.60 15.09 -1.69
C ASN A 107 -11.18 14.03 -0.66
N VAL A 108 -10.08 14.31 0.01
CA VAL A 108 -9.53 13.46 1.07
C VAL A 108 -10.06 13.92 2.40
N GLU A 109 -10.72 13.03 3.12
CA GLU A 109 -11.18 13.24 4.47
C GLU A 109 -10.31 12.43 5.43
N LEU A 110 -9.67 13.12 6.36
CA LEU A 110 -8.86 12.56 7.43
C LEU A 110 -9.60 12.80 8.74
N THR A 111 -9.92 11.72 9.45
CA THR A 111 -10.54 11.80 10.77
C THR A 111 -9.55 11.34 11.82
N ASP A 112 -9.41 12.15 12.85
CA ASP A 112 -8.57 11.89 14.00
C ASP A 112 -9.25 10.96 15.03
N GLU A 113 -8.50 10.39 15.96
CA GLU A 113 -9.04 9.60 17.09
C GLU A 113 -10.01 10.41 17.96
N ASP A 114 -9.80 11.72 18.06
CA ASP A 114 -10.70 12.65 18.76
C ASP A 114 -11.96 13.01 17.97
N GLY A 115 -12.10 12.52 16.74
CA GLY A 115 -13.23 12.79 15.85
C GLY A 115 -13.15 14.12 15.07
N ASN A 116 -12.02 14.83 15.17
CA ASN A 116 -11.76 16.01 14.34
C ASN A 116 -11.60 15.60 12.88
N VAL A 117 -12.12 16.40 11.96
CA VAL A 117 -12.12 16.07 10.52
C VAL A 117 -11.37 17.12 9.73
N ALA A 118 -10.33 16.71 9.02
CA ALA A 118 -9.65 17.53 8.03
C ALA A 118 -10.03 17.07 6.61
N THR A 119 -10.55 18.00 5.81
CA THR A 119 -10.85 17.78 4.40
C THR A 119 -9.80 18.47 3.54
N ILE A 120 -9.10 17.74 2.69
CA ILE A 120 -8.06 18.23 1.78
C ILE A 120 -8.49 17.91 0.35
N ILE A 121 -8.45 18.92 -0.52
CA ILE A 121 -8.76 18.82 -1.94
C ILE A 121 -7.45 18.79 -2.72
N VAL A 122 -7.20 17.69 -3.42
CA VAL A 122 -5.99 17.45 -4.20
C VAL A 122 -6.36 17.37 -5.68
N ALA A 123 -5.66 18.08 -6.55
CA ALA A 123 -5.82 18.02 -8.00
C ALA A 123 -5.52 16.62 -8.53
N LYS A 124 -6.42 16.03 -9.34
CA LYS A 124 -6.16 14.73 -9.95
C LYS A 124 -5.06 14.79 -11.01
N ASP A 125 -4.95 15.87 -11.76
CA ASP A 125 -3.97 15.97 -12.86
C ASP A 125 -2.53 16.11 -12.37
N SER A 126 -2.32 16.87 -11.30
CA SER A 126 -1.01 17.32 -10.84
C SER A 126 -0.64 16.84 -9.44
N GLY A 127 -1.63 16.50 -8.60
CA GLY A 127 -1.39 16.20 -7.18
C GLY A 127 -1.18 17.43 -6.32
N GLU A 128 -1.41 18.63 -6.85
CA GLU A 128 -1.31 19.85 -6.07
C GLU A 128 -2.48 19.95 -5.09
N VAL A 129 -2.20 20.39 -3.87
CA VAL A 129 -3.25 20.68 -2.89
C VAL A 129 -3.89 22.02 -3.28
N LEU A 130 -5.17 21.96 -3.66
CA LEU A 130 -5.93 23.15 -4.05
C LEU A 130 -6.55 23.86 -2.85
N GLN A 131 -7.02 23.08 -1.87
CA GLN A 131 -7.70 23.59 -0.68
C GLN A 131 -7.61 22.60 0.47
N PHE A 132 -7.63 23.09 1.71
CA PHE A 132 -7.86 22.27 2.90
C PHE A 132 -8.72 23.00 3.92
N GLU A 133 -9.48 22.26 4.71
CA GLU A 133 -10.36 22.75 5.77
C GLU A 133 -10.30 21.77 6.96
N VAL A 134 -10.35 22.29 8.18
CA VAL A 134 -10.42 21.49 9.42
C VAL A 134 -11.69 21.87 10.16
N LYS A 135 -12.42 20.87 10.64
CA LYS A 135 -13.67 20.99 11.42
C LYS A 135 -13.56 20.34 12.77
#